data_AF-A0A7L4DD44-F1
#
_entry.id   AF-A0A7L4DD44-F1
#
_cell.length_a   1.000
_cell.length_b   1.000
_cell.length_c   1.000
_cell.angle_alpha   90.00
_cell.angle_beta   90.00
_cell.angle_gamma   90.00
#
_symmetry.space_group_name_H-M   'P 1'
#
loop_
_entity.id
_entity.type
_entity.pdbx_description
1 polymer ?
#
loop_
_entity_poly.entity_id
_entity_poly.type
_entity_poly.pdbx_seq_one_letter_code
_entity_poly.pdbx_strand_id
1 'polypeptide(L)'
;GNITIIWIILAHRRMRTATNYFIVNLALSDLLMSTFNTIFNFIYASHNVWYFGEEFCRFQNWFPITAMFVSIYSMTAVAAERYVAIIHPFKPRLSAGSTRVIIGIIWLVAFGLAFPQCFYAEIMMDNGTTKCIVVWPDDVGSK
;
A
#
# COMPACT_ATOMS: atom_id res chain seq x y z
N GLY A 1 -6.77 12.98 -10.69
CA GLY A 1 -5.36 12.83 -10.31
C GLY A 1 -4.85 11.48 -10.72
N ASN A 2 -4.77 10.53 -9.79
CA ASN A 2 -4.24 9.17 -10.05
C ASN A 2 -5.06 8.36 -11.07
N ILE A 3 -6.39 8.49 -11.09
CA ILE A 3 -7.25 7.85 -12.11
C ILE A 3 -6.86 8.31 -13.52
N THR A 4 -6.61 9.61 -13.69
CA THR A 4 -6.21 10.22 -14.96
C THR A 4 -4.85 9.67 -15.42
N ILE A 5 -3.90 9.49 -14.49
CA ILE A 5 -2.57 8.94 -14.79
C ILE A 5 -2.68 7.49 -15.28
N ILE A 6 -3.47 6.66 -14.61
CA ILE A 6 -3.75 5.28 -15.03
C ILE A 6 -4.37 5.26 -16.42
N TRP A 7 -5.37 6.11 -16.66
CA TRP A 7 -6.09 6.17 -17.93
C TRP A 7 -5.17 6.56 -19.10
N ILE A 8 -4.34 7.59 -18.92
CA ILE A 8 -3.40 8.06 -19.95
C ILE A 8 -2.39 6.98 -20.33
N ILE A 9 -1.82 6.27 -19.35
CA ILE A 9 -0.82 5.23 -19.57
C ILE A 9 -1.42 4.00 -20.25
N LEU A 10 -2.65 3.61 -19.88
CA LEU A 10 -3.34 2.48 -20.50
C LEU A 10 -3.77 2.78 -21.94
N ALA A 11 -4.24 4.00 -22.21
CA ALA A 11 -4.67 4.45 -23.52
C ALA A 11 -3.52 4.56 -24.54
N HIS A 12 -2.32 5.00 -24.12
CA HIS A 12 -1.18 5.16 -25.02
C HIS A 12 -0.22 3.96 -24.98
N ARG A 13 -0.34 3.05 -25.96
CA ARG A 13 0.50 1.85 -26.09
C ARG A 13 2.01 2.15 -26.18
N ARG A 14 2.39 3.31 -26.73
CA ARG A 14 3.78 3.79 -26.83
C ARG A 14 4.39 4.13 -25.45
N MET A 15 3.55 4.36 -24.45
CA MET A 15 3.94 4.65 -23.06
C MET A 15 3.99 3.39 -22.20
N ARG A 16 3.90 2.17 -22.73
CA ARG A 16 4.01 0.92 -21.93
C ARG A 16 5.48 0.53 -21.68
N THR A 17 6.21 1.43 -21.03
CA THR A 17 7.60 1.21 -20.59
C THR A 17 7.63 0.63 -19.18
N ALA A 18 8.75 0.01 -18.78
CA ALA A 18 8.99 -0.49 -17.43
C ALA A 18 8.63 0.53 -16.34
N THR A 19 9.15 1.75 -16.46
CA THR A 19 8.88 2.85 -15.53
C THR A 19 7.39 3.21 -15.42
N ASN A 20 6.65 3.18 -16.54
CA ASN A 20 5.23 3.50 -16.53
C ASN A 20 4.37 2.41 -15.86
N TYR A 21 4.82 1.15 -15.84
CA TYR A 21 4.17 0.12 -15.03
C TYR A 21 4.30 0.38 -13.53
N PHE A 22 5.47 0.85 -13.06
CA PHE A 22 5.63 1.27 -11.66
C PHE A 22 4.74 2.46 -11.31
N ILE A 23 4.63 3.44 -12.22
CA ILE A 23 3.76 4.62 -12.02
C ILE A 23 2.29 4.20 -11.93
N VAL A 24 1.83 3.25 -12.76
CA VAL A 24 0.46 2.72 -12.67
C VAL A 24 0.25 1.96 -11.36
N ASN A 25 1.21 1.13 -10.94
CA ASN A 25 1.13 0.41 -9.66
C ASN A 25 1.03 1.37 -8.47
N LEU A 26 1.85 2.43 -8.48
CA LEU A 26 1.82 3.52 -7.50
C LEU A 26 0.45 4.21 -7.48
N ALA A 27 -0.02 4.68 -8.65
CA ALA A 27 -1.29 5.38 -8.77
C ALA A 27 -2.48 4.50 -8.33
N LEU A 28 -2.43 3.19 -8.60
CA LEU A 28 -3.46 2.24 -8.16
C LEU A 28 -3.42 2.05 -6.64
N SER A 29 -2.23 1.85 -6.06
CA SER A 29 -2.03 1.72 -4.61
C SER A 29 -2.58 2.95 -3.87
N ASP A 30 -2.22 4.15 -4.33
CA ASP A 30 -2.66 5.40 -3.72
C ASP A 30 -4.17 5.62 -3.85
N LEU A 31 -4.80 5.20 -4.95
CA LEU A 31 -6.25 5.29 -5.11
C LEU A 31 -7.00 4.34 -4.19
N LEU A 32 -6.53 3.10 -4.10
CA LEU A 32 -7.15 2.14 -3.21
C LEU A 32 -6.97 2.60 -1.76
N MET A 33 -5.77 3.04 -1.37
CA MET A 33 -5.52 3.58 -0.04
C MET A 33 -6.41 4.79 0.24
N SER A 34 -6.41 5.80 -0.63
CA SER A 34 -7.22 7.00 -0.41
C SER A 34 -8.72 6.68 -0.37
N THR A 35 -9.23 5.80 -1.23
CA THR A 35 -10.66 5.49 -1.28
C THR A 35 -11.10 4.67 -0.07
N PHE A 36 -10.46 3.53 0.17
CA PHE A 36 -10.83 2.66 1.29
C PHE A 36 -10.50 3.33 2.62
N ASN A 37 -9.25 3.77 2.82
CA ASN A 37 -8.85 4.30 4.12
C ASN A 37 -9.68 5.53 4.51
N THR A 38 -9.88 6.49 3.61
CA THR A 38 -10.63 7.72 3.93
C THR A 38 -12.09 7.43 4.24
N ILE A 39 -12.77 6.61 3.44
CA ILE A 39 -14.20 6.32 3.66
C ILE A 39 -14.39 5.63 5.01
N PHE A 40 -13.61 4.57 5.29
CA PHE A 40 -13.79 3.78 6.50
C PHE A 40 -13.29 4.49 7.76
N ASN A 41 -12.17 5.21 7.70
CA ASN A 41 -11.73 6.04 8.83
C ASN A 41 -12.68 7.19 9.10
N PHE A 42 -13.27 7.82 8.08
CA PHE A 42 -14.23 8.90 8.28
C PHE A 42 -15.50 8.42 8.99
N ILE A 43 -16.02 7.24 8.61
CA ILE A 43 -17.16 6.62 9.28
C ILE A 43 -16.81 6.29 10.73
N TYR A 44 -15.64 5.68 10.98
CA TYR A 44 -15.19 5.36 12.32
C TYR A 44 -15.00 6.61 13.19
N ALA A 45 -14.37 7.65 12.67
CA ALA A 45 -14.14 8.92 13.38
C ALA A 45 -15.46 9.66 13.70
N SER A 46 -16.46 9.55 12.82
CA SER A 46 -17.76 10.22 13.01
C SER A 46 -18.63 9.48 14.03
N HIS A 47 -18.67 8.15 13.99
CA HIS A 47 -19.52 7.35 14.87
C HIS A 47 -18.84 6.91 16.16
N ASN A 48 -17.50 6.94 16.24
CA ASN A 48 -16.68 6.37 17.33
C ASN A 48 -17.01 4.90 17.66
N VAL A 49 -17.65 4.18 16.74
CA VAL A 49 -18.05 2.79 16.87
C VAL A 49 -17.63 2.04 15.61
N TRP A 50 -17.08 0.85 15.79
CA TRP A 50 -16.64 -0.05 14.74
C TRP A 50 -17.75 -1.05 14.39
N TYR A 51 -18.30 -0.94 13.17
CA TYR A 51 -19.44 -1.76 12.70
C TYR A 51 -19.04 -2.94 11.79
N PHE A 52 -17.80 -2.98 11.30
CA PHE A 52 -17.38 -3.85 10.20
C PHE A 52 -16.80 -5.21 10.61
N GLY A 53 -16.74 -5.49 11.92
CA GLY A 53 -16.21 -6.74 12.47
C GLY A 53 -14.68 -6.79 12.55
N GLU A 54 -14.16 -7.86 13.16
CA GLU A 54 -12.74 -8.01 13.47
C GLU A 54 -11.85 -8.17 12.23
N GLU A 55 -12.26 -9.01 11.27
CA GLU A 55 -11.52 -9.24 10.03
C GLU A 55 -11.29 -7.94 9.24
N PHE A 56 -12.31 -7.07 9.21
CA PHE A 56 -12.19 -5.76 8.56
C PHE A 56 -11.31 -4.80 9.35
N CYS A 57 -11.28 -4.90 10.69
CA CYS A 57 -10.39 -4.10 11.55
C CYS A 57 -8.92 -4.42 11.26
N ARG A 58 -8.61 -5.72 11.15
CA ARG A 58 -7.28 -6.20 10.75
C ARG A 58 -6.91 -5.70 9.36
N PHE A 59 -7.82 -5.85 8.39
CA PHE A 59 -7.61 -5.37 7.02
C PHE A 59 -7.39 -3.85 6.96
N GLN A 60 -8.19 -3.06 7.67
CA GLN A 60 -8.11 -1.59 7.66
C GLN A 60 -6.80 -1.06 8.28
N ASN A 61 -6.21 -1.76 9.25
CA ASN A 61 -4.90 -1.40 9.80
C ASN A 61 -3.75 -1.89 8.92
N TRP A 62 -3.89 -3.07 8.33
CA TRP A 62 -2.88 -3.71 7.51
C TRP A 62 -2.72 -3.08 6.11
N PHE A 63 -3.83 -2.73 5.47
CA PHE A 63 -3.86 -2.25 4.08
C PHE A 63 -3.13 -0.91 3.85
N PRO A 64 -3.30 0.14 4.68
CA PRO A 64 -2.62 1.43 4.50
C PRO A 64 -1.11 1.34 4.64
N ILE A 65 -0.64 0.50 5.57
CA ILE A 65 0.79 0.28 5.81
C ILE A 65 1.41 -0.45 4.62
N THR A 66 0.74 -1.49 4.11
CA THR A 66 1.14 -2.19 2.90
C THR A 66 1.22 -1.24 1.71
N ALA A 67 0.20 -0.42 1.50
CA ALA A 67 0.16 0.55 0.41
C ALA A 67 1.30 1.58 0.50
N MET A 68 1.61 2.07 1.70
CA MET A 68 2.73 2.97 1.95
C MET A 68 4.08 2.34 1.56
N PHE A 69 4.33 1.10 1.98
CA PHE A 69 5.54 0.37 1.60
C PHE A 69 5.62 0.15 0.09
N VAL A 70 4.54 -0.30 -0.55
CA VAL A 70 4.48 -0.48 -2.00
C VAL A 70 4.81 0.83 -2.73
N SER A 71 4.26 1.95 -2.28
CA SER A 71 4.51 3.26 -2.87
C SER A 71 5.98 3.69 -2.74
N ILE A 72 6.57 3.57 -1.55
CA ILE A 72 8.00 3.91 -1.31
C ILE A 72 8.92 3.04 -2.16
N TYR A 73 8.75 1.71 -2.13
CA TYR A 73 9.59 0.81 -2.91
C TYR A 73 9.42 0.99 -4.42
N SER A 74 8.20 1.30 -4.89
CA SER A 74 7.95 1.64 -6.30
C SER A 74 8.68 2.92 -6.69
N MET A 75 8.67 3.96 -5.84
CA MET A 75 9.44 5.19 -6.07
C MET A 75 10.94 4.92 -6.10
N THR A 76 11.46 4.10 -5.18
CA THR A 76 12.87 3.69 -5.17
C THR A 76 13.25 2.95 -6.45
N ALA A 77 12.40 2.03 -6.92
CA ALA A 77 12.63 1.30 -8.17
C ALA A 77 12.68 2.24 -9.38
N VAL A 78 11.76 3.21 -9.46
CA VAL A 78 11.76 4.25 -10.50
C VAL A 78 13.05 5.09 -10.44
N ALA A 79 13.46 5.51 -9.24
CA ALA A 79 14.69 6.27 -9.06
C ALA A 79 15.94 5.46 -9.49
N ALA A 80 16.01 4.19 -9.12
CA ALA A 80 17.08 3.28 -9.52
C ALA A 80 17.13 3.07 -11.04
N GLU A 81 15.98 2.89 -11.70
CA GLU A 81 15.91 2.83 -13.17
C GLU A 81 16.48 4.08 -13.83
N ARG A 82 16.11 5.25 -13.32
CA ARG A 82 16.60 6.54 -13.84
C ARG A 82 18.10 6.70 -13.62
N TYR A 83 18.59 6.34 -12.43
CA TYR A 83 20.00 6.39 -12.09
C TYR A 83 20.84 5.51 -13.03
N VAL A 84 20.45 4.24 -13.21
CA VAL A 84 21.16 3.32 -14.10
C VAL A 84 21.12 3.81 -15.55
N ALA A 85 19.99 4.35 -16.01
CA ALA A 85 19.87 4.88 -17.36
C ALA A 85 20.78 6.09 -17.64
N ILE A 86 21.10 6.89 -16.62
CA ILE A 86 21.98 8.07 -16.74
C ILE A 86 23.46 7.65 -16.65
N ILE A 87 23.82 6.84 -15.65
CA ILE A 87 25.22 6.49 -15.37
C ILE A 87 25.74 5.36 -16.28
N HIS A 88 24.86 4.44 -16.69
CA HIS A 88 25.23 3.27 -17.49
C HIS A 88 24.42 3.20 -18.80
N PRO A 89 24.66 4.12 -19.75
CA PRO A 89 23.87 4.23 -20.98
C PRO A 89 23.94 2.98 -21.89
N PHE A 90 24.98 2.15 -21.75
CA PHE A 90 25.16 0.91 -22.53
C PHE A 90 24.52 -0.33 -21.88
N LYS A 91 24.01 -0.24 -20.64
CA LYS A 91 23.30 -1.37 -20.03
C LYS A 91 21.87 -1.44 -20.58
N PRO A 92 21.38 -2.64 -20.96
CA PRO A 92 20.01 -2.80 -21.43
C PRO A 92 19.02 -2.39 -20.32
N ARG A 93 17.97 -1.66 -20.71
CA ARG A 93 16.90 -1.23 -19.80
C ARG A 93 16.16 -2.45 -19.25
N LEU A 94 15.55 -2.31 -18.07
CA LEU A 94 14.71 -3.35 -17.50
C LEU A 94 13.60 -3.73 -18.49
N SER A 95 13.49 -5.03 -18.75
CA SER A 95 12.40 -5.58 -19.53
C SER A 95 11.09 -5.50 -18.75
N ALA A 96 9.97 -5.34 -19.46
CA ALA A 96 8.64 -5.36 -18.86
C ALA A 96 8.37 -6.64 -18.05
N GLY A 97 9.00 -7.76 -18.39
CA GLY A 97 8.93 -9.00 -17.61
C GLY A 97 9.61 -8.85 -16.24
N SER A 98 10.85 -8.36 -16.22
CA SER A 98 11.60 -8.12 -14.98
C SER A 98 10.91 -7.10 -14.08
N THR A 99 10.29 -6.06 -14.66
CA THR A 99 9.50 -5.08 -13.90
C THR A 99 8.33 -5.70 -13.16
N ARG A 100 7.58 -6.62 -13.79
CA ARG A 100 6.48 -7.31 -13.12
C ARG A 100 6.96 -8.18 -11.96
N VAL A 101 8.11 -8.84 -12.12
CA VAL A 101 8.74 -9.62 -11.03
C VAL A 101 9.12 -8.70 -9.87
N ILE A 102 9.74 -7.56 -10.14
CA ILE A 102 10.08 -6.56 -9.11
C ILE A 102 8.82 -6.07 -8.38
N ILE A 103 7.75 -5.74 -9.11
CA ILE A 103 6.47 -5.36 -8.50
C ILE A 103 5.96 -6.48 -7.59
N GLY A 104 5.97 -7.74 -8.04
CA GLY A 104 5.59 -8.89 -7.22
C GLY A 104 6.41 -9.00 -5.93
N ILE A 105 7.73 -8.82 -6.00
CA ILE A 105 8.62 -8.83 -4.83
C ILE A 105 8.28 -7.67 -3.89
N ILE A 106 8.06 -6.46 -4.41
CA ILE A 106 7.68 -5.28 -3.63
C ILE A 106 6.41 -5.56 -2.83
N TRP A 107 5.40 -6.14 -3.49
CA TRP A 107 4.16 -6.53 -2.81
C TRP A 107 4.46 -7.55 -1.71
N LEU A 108 5.15 -8.65 -2.00
CA LEU A 108 5.48 -9.67 -0.99
C LEU A 108 6.22 -9.11 0.22
N VAL A 109 7.20 -8.24 0.00
CA VAL A 109 7.94 -7.56 1.07
C VAL A 109 7.02 -6.64 1.87
N ALA A 110 6.19 -5.84 1.20
CA ALA A 110 5.23 -4.96 1.86
C ALA A 110 4.21 -5.74 2.71
N PHE A 111 3.69 -6.86 2.19
CA PHE A 111 2.82 -7.79 2.91
C PHE A 111 3.50 -8.32 4.17
N GLY A 112 4.76 -8.78 4.06
CA GLY A 112 5.53 -9.31 5.18
C GLY A 112 5.81 -8.26 6.25
N LEU A 113 6.15 -7.03 5.85
CA LEU A 113 6.41 -5.92 6.79
C LEU A 113 5.13 -5.43 7.50
N ALA A 114 3.99 -5.49 6.83
CA ALA A 114 2.71 -5.12 7.42
C ALA A 114 2.09 -6.24 8.27
N PHE A 115 2.57 -7.48 8.17
CA PHE A 115 2.01 -8.64 8.87
C PHE A 115 1.84 -8.44 10.40
N PRO A 116 2.79 -7.86 11.15
CA PRO A 116 2.62 -7.64 12.59
C PRO A 116 1.38 -6.81 12.92
N GLN A 117 1.07 -5.80 12.10
CA GLN A 117 -0.08 -4.92 12.30
C GLN A 117 -1.41 -5.65 12.09
N CYS A 118 -1.42 -6.64 11.20
CA CYS A 118 -2.57 -7.52 11.01
C CYS A 118 -2.74 -8.47 12.22
N PHE A 119 -1.64 -8.96 12.78
CA PHE A 119 -1.64 -9.90 13.89
C PHE A 119 -2.03 -9.27 15.23
N TYR A 120 -1.58 -8.04 15.48
CA TYR A 120 -1.84 -7.30 16.73
C TYR A 120 -3.12 -6.45 16.70
N ALA A 121 -3.83 -6.40 15.57
CA ALA A 121 -5.10 -5.68 15.47
C ALA A 121 -6.25 -6.53 16.03
N GLU A 122 -6.89 -6.03 17.08
CA GLU A 122 -8.02 -6.66 17.78
C GLU A 122 -9.18 -5.68 17.94
N ILE A 123 -10.38 -6.22 18.13
CA ILE A 123 -11.56 -5.43 18.51
C ILE A 123 -11.75 -5.50 20.02
N MET A 124 -11.92 -4.35 20.67
CA MET A 124 -12.22 -4.27 22.10
C MET A 124 -13.55 -3.53 22.32
N MET A 125 -14.33 -4.01 23.28
CA MET A 125 -15.54 -3.33 23.73
C MET A 125 -15.17 -2.37 24.86
N ASP A 126 -15.31 -1.07 24.61
CA ASP A 126 -15.06 -0.01 25.57
C ASP A 126 -16.36 0.77 25.82
N ASN A 127 -16.84 0.81 27.06
CA ASN A 127 -18.09 1.49 27.46
C ASN A 127 -19.32 1.18 26.57
N GLY A 128 -19.47 -0.08 26.14
CA GLY A 128 -20.58 -0.51 25.28
C GLY A 128 -20.42 -0.16 23.79
N THR A 129 -19.27 0.39 23.40
CA THR A 129 -18.90 0.67 22.00
C THR A 129 -17.77 -0.25 21.54
N THR A 130 -17.90 -0.84 20.36
CA THR A 130 -16.84 -1.66 19.75
C THR A 130 -15.81 -0.73 19.12
N LYS A 131 -14.53 -0.89 19.46
CA LYS A 131 -13.41 -0.13 18.90
C LYS A 131 -12.40 -1.09 18.27
N CYS A 132 -11.73 -0.63 17.23
CA CYS A 132 -10.65 -1.34 16.55
C CYS A 132 -9.31 -0.74 17.03
N ILE A 133 -8.49 -1.54 17.72
CA ILE A 133 -7.19 -1.09 18.26
C ILE A 133 -6.08 -2.08 17.95
N VAL A 134 -4.84 -1.58 17.88
CA VAL A 134 -3.64 -2.42 17.76
C VAL A 134 -3.02 -2.55 19.14
N VAL A 135 -2.95 -3.77 19.67
CA VAL A 135 -2.44 -4.05 21.01
C VAL A 135 -1.03 -4.63 20.90
N TRP A 136 -0.04 -3.86 21.30
CA TRP A 136 1.34 -4.33 21.30
C TRP A 136 1.65 -5.10 22.59
N PRO A 137 2.54 -6.11 22.55
CA PRO A 137 2.86 -6.93 23.70
C PRO A 137 3.48 -6.13 24.87
N ASP A 138 4.12 -4.99 24.59
CA ASP A 138 4.70 -4.11 25.61
C ASP A 138 3.64 -3.35 26.44
N ASP A 139 2.40 -3.23 25.92
CA ASP A 139 1.29 -2.57 26.64
C ASP A 139 0.65 -3.49 27.71
N VAL A 140 1.02 -4.77 27.74
CA VAL A 140 0.48 -5.78 28.68
C VAL A 140 1.20 -5.73 30.04
N GLY A 141 2.34 -5.01 30.13
CA GLY A 141 3.21 -4.94 31.32
C GLY A 141 2.84 -3.90 32.37
N SER A 142 1.74 -3.15 32.21
CA SER A 142 1.32 -2.08 33.14
C SER A 142 0.06 -2.44 33.94
N LYS A 143 -0.04 -3.70 34.40
CA LYS A 143 -0.98 -4.09 35.45
C LYS A 143 -0.38 -3.89 36.84
#